data_AF-A0ABD3Y5E2-F1
#
_entry.id   AF-A0ABD3Y5E2-F1
#
_cell.length_a   1.000
_cell.length_b   1.000
_cell.length_c   1.000
_cell.angle_alpha   90.00
_cell.angle_beta   90.00
_cell.angle_gamma   90.00
#
_symmetry.space_group_name_H-M   'P 1'
#
loop_
_entity.id
_entity.type
_entity.pdbx_description
1 polymer ?
#
loop_
_entity_poly.entity_id
_entity_poly.type
_entity_poly.pdbx_seq_one_letter_code
_entity_poly.pdbx_strand_id
1 'polypeptide(L)'
;MSNSASCFTLFSQNIDALALPEKFTFPFYYEPQPLAVAATKQLQQQLETLTHLKAENAGKMFGVLVVQNAKQQLGFLSAYSGQIEGDKGNISFVPPVSSMQLQDNTYLAQSKIINDINTQIEQLENSEQLLEVNSKLDDATQSYQQALLAQQAVMQAGRQQRKIQRTEGELELSESDFEQLKNKLAGQSIVEKKQLLVLKAYWQNIIESLQQTHINISDEITHLKKRRKTLSKSLQKKLFAQYQFLNANGETTDLNAIFAALPEHTPPSGAGDCAAPKLLQYAYKHDLKPLAMAEFWWGAAPKSAIRQHKNYYPSCYSKCQPILGHMLKGLDVEDNPLLINPAQGKDLSIVYKDDDLLVVNKPAEFLSVPGVNIDDSVYMRIKTQFPEASGPLIVHRLDMSTSGLLMIALNKRVHKALQKQFIERTIDKRYVALVNGNVAEDSGVIDLPLVLDFDDKPRQMVCYKHGKPSLTTWQVLERNNNITRLQLYPKTGRTHQLRVHCAHSLGLNMPIIGDTHYGQKADRLHLHAEYLAFTHPITLKRLEFEVAADF
;
A
#
# COMPACT_ATOMS: atom_id res chain seq x y z
N MET A 1 -1.09 -42.23 -12.24
CA MET A 1 -2.16 -41.48 -12.92
C MET A 1 -3.44 -41.70 -12.13
N SER A 2 -3.72 -40.86 -11.14
CA SER A 2 -4.96 -40.94 -10.36
C SER A 2 -6.10 -40.40 -11.22
N ASN A 3 -7.14 -41.20 -11.37
CA ASN A 3 -8.36 -40.94 -12.12
C ASN A 3 -9.03 -39.64 -11.61
N SER A 4 -8.72 -38.48 -12.20
CA SER A 4 -9.36 -37.21 -11.83
C SER A 4 -10.68 -37.12 -12.56
N ALA A 5 -11.79 -37.11 -11.81
CA ALA A 5 -13.07 -36.68 -12.33
C ALA A 5 -12.90 -35.37 -13.12
N SER A 6 -13.48 -35.30 -14.32
CA SER A 6 -13.41 -34.13 -15.19
C SER A 6 -13.88 -32.89 -14.42
N CYS A 7 -13.05 -31.84 -14.35
CA CYS A 7 -13.46 -30.56 -13.73
C CYS A 7 -14.37 -29.73 -14.65
N PHE A 8 -14.67 -30.23 -15.85
CA PHE A 8 -15.58 -29.60 -16.80
C PHE A 8 -17.03 -29.72 -16.32
N THR A 9 -17.63 -28.59 -15.96
CA THR A 9 -19.00 -28.50 -15.47
C THR A 9 -19.93 -28.00 -16.58
N LEU A 10 -21.01 -28.72 -16.84
CA LEU A 10 -22.05 -28.28 -17.78
C LEU A 10 -22.94 -27.20 -17.15
N PHE A 11 -23.47 -26.32 -17.98
CA PHE A 11 -24.50 -25.37 -17.56
C PHE A 11 -25.79 -26.11 -17.22
N SER A 12 -26.38 -25.80 -16.07
CA SER A 12 -27.67 -26.35 -15.64
C SER A 12 -28.87 -25.61 -16.26
N GLN A 13 -28.64 -24.40 -16.76
CA GLN A 13 -29.64 -23.56 -17.41
C GLN A 13 -29.38 -23.49 -18.92
N ASN A 14 -30.43 -23.22 -19.70
CA ASN A 14 -30.27 -22.96 -21.13
C ASN A 14 -29.50 -21.63 -21.33
N ILE A 15 -28.45 -21.68 -22.14
CA ILE A 15 -27.57 -20.53 -22.45
C ILE A 15 -27.60 -20.14 -23.93
N ASP A 16 -28.50 -20.72 -24.74
CA ASP A 16 -28.52 -20.56 -26.20
C ASP A 16 -28.81 -19.10 -26.61
N ALA A 17 -29.48 -18.34 -25.74
CA ALA A 17 -29.75 -16.92 -25.93
C ALA A 17 -28.55 -16.02 -25.63
N LEU A 18 -27.45 -16.55 -25.06
CA LEU A 18 -26.27 -15.77 -24.71
C LEU A 18 -25.25 -15.82 -25.86
N ALA A 19 -24.82 -14.64 -26.31
CA ALA A 19 -23.83 -14.54 -27.37
C ALA A 19 -22.48 -15.15 -26.94
N LEU A 20 -21.84 -15.85 -27.88
CA LEU A 20 -20.47 -16.32 -27.74
C LEU A 20 -19.51 -15.12 -27.86
N PRO A 21 -18.57 -14.93 -26.92
CA PRO A 21 -17.55 -13.91 -27.03
C PRO A 21 -16.69 -14.14 -28.27
N GLU A 22 -16.42 -13.07 -29.03
CA GLU A 22 -15.50 -13.10 -30.18
C GLU A 22 -14.04 -13.25 -29.70
N LYS A 23 -13.69 -12.53 -28.63
CA LYS A 23 -12.37 -12.53 -28.00
C LYS A 23 -12.47 -12.94 -26.54
N PHE A 24 -11.38 -13.46 -26.01
CA PHE A 24 -11.24 -13.78 -24.60
C PHE A 24 -11.17 -12.52 -23.73
N THR A 25 -11.80 -12.57 -22.56
CA THR A 25 -11.87 -11.45 -21.61
C THR A 25 -10.49 -10.91 -21.21
N PHE A 26 -10.31 -9.58 -21.23
CA PHE A 26 -9.09 -8.95 -20.68
C PHE A 26 -9.09 -9.00 -19.13
N PRO A 27 -8.20 -9.76 -18.45
CA PRO A 27 -8.42 -10.11 -17.04
C PRO A 27 -8.19 -8.99 -16.01
N PHE A 28 -7.62 -7.85 -16.39
CA PHE A 28 -7.16 -6.82 -15.44
C PHE A 28 -8.08 -5.62 -15.31
N TYR A 29 -9.04 -5.47 -16.22
CA TYR A 29 -10.09 -4.46 -16.18
C TYR A 29 -11.22 -4.86 -17.14
N TYR A 30 -12.31 -5.43 -16.61
CA TYR A 30 -13.42 -5.93 -17.42
C TYR A 30 -14.74 -5.91 -16.65
N GLU A 31 -15.84 -5.97 -17.39
CA GLU A 31 -17.13 -6.43 -16.88
C GLU A 31 -17.34 -7.87 -17.32
N PRO A 32 -17.75 -8.79 -16.43
CA PRO A 32 -17.96 -10.18 -16.79
C PRO A 32 -18.96 -10.35 -17.94
N GLN A 33 -18.54 -11.08 -18.97
CA GLN A 33 -19.41 -11.45 -20.09
C GLN A 33 -20.61 -12.30 -19.62
N PRO A 34 -21.77 -12.25 -20.29
CA PRO A 34 -23.00 -12.93 -19.83
C PRO A 34 -22.83 -14.43 -19.54
N LEU A 35 -22.05 -15.16 -20.34
CA LEU A 35 -21.75 -16.58 -20.10
C LEU A 35 -20.97 -16.80 -18.79
N ALA A 36 -20.00 -15.94 -18.49
CA ALA A 36 -19.22 -16.01 -17.25
C ALA A 36 -20.07 -15.64 -16.03
N VAL A 37 -21.04 -14.73 -16.18
CA VAL A 37 -22.05 -14.43 -15.16
C VAL A 37 -22.95 -15.65 -14.90
N ALA A 38 -23.40 -16.34 -15.95
CA ALA A 38 -24.21 -17.57 -15.81
C ALA A 38 -23.45 -18.67 -15.06
N ALA A 39 -22.19 -18.92 -15.44
CA ALA A 39 -21.31 -19.87 -14.75
C ALA A 39 -21.07 -19.47 -13.29
N THR A 40 -20.87 -18.18 -13.02
CA THR A 40 -20.69 -17.65 -11.66
C THR A 40 -21.93 -17.90 -10.81
N LYS A 41 -23.13 -17.58 -11.31
CA LYS A 41 -24.39 -17.83 -10.58
C LYS A 41 -24.57 -19.30 -10.22
N GLN A 42 -24.26 -20.21 -11.15
CA GLN A 42 -24.33 -21.65 -10.88
C GLN A 42 -23.33 -22.08 -9.80
N LEU A 43 -22.08 -21.59 -9.85
CA LEU A 43 -21.10 -21.87 -8.81
C LEU A 43 -21.52 -21.28 -7.46
N GLN A 44 -22.05 -20.07 -7.43
CA GLN A 44 -22.53 -19.42 -6.21
C GLN A 44 -23.67 -20.21 -5.54
N GLN A 45 -24.63 -20.73 -6.32
CA GLN A 45 -25.69 -21.60 -5.79
C GLN A 45 -25.13 -22.87 -5.14
N GLN A 46 -24.08 -23.46 -5.73
CA GLN A 46 -23.41 -24.61 -5.12
C GLN A 46 -22.68 -24.23 -3.82
N LEU A 47 -21.98 -23.09 -3.82
CA LEU A 47 -21.27 -22.59 -2.63
C LEU A 47 -22.22 -22.29 -1.45
N GLU A 48 -23.47 -21.86 -1.70
CA GLU A 48 -24.47 -21.62 -0.65
C GLU A 48 -24.84 -22.90 0.12
N THR A 49 -24.68 -24.08 -0.49
CA THR A 49 -24.94 -25.36 0.17
C THR A 49 -23.84 -25.74 1.17
N LEU A 50 -22.66 -25.12 1.10
CA LEU A 50 -21.50 -25.45 1.91
C LEU A 50 -21.46 -24.59 3.18
N THR A 51 -21.72 -25.22 4.34
CA THR A 51 -21.83 -24.53 5.65
C THR A 51 -20.59 -23.76 6.06
N HIS A 52 -19.39 -24.29 5.78
CA HIS A 52 -18.09 -23.66 6.08
C HIS A 52 -17.73 -22.52 5.11
N LEU A 53 -18.46 -22.35 4.01
CA LEU A 53 -18.29 -21.25 3.05
C LEU A 53 -19.49 -20.30 3.06
N LYS A 54 -20.22 -20.16 4.17
CA LYS A 54 -21.28 -19.15 4.27
C LYS A 54 -20.72 -17.72 4.19
N ALA A 55 -21.58 -16.77 3.81
CA ALA A 55 -21.22 -15.36 3.61
C ALA A 55 -20.58 -14.69 4.84
N GLU A 56 -20.89 -15.19 6.04
CA GLU A 56 -20.40 -14.69 7.33
C GLU A 56 -18.96 -15.13 7.65
N ASN A 57 -18.48 -16.19 6.99
CA ASN A 57 -17.16 -16.75 7.23
C ASN A 57 -16.07 -15.95 6.50
N ALA A 58 -14.81 -16.17 6.87
CA ALA A 58 -13.67 -15.53 6.23
C ALA A 58 -13.70 -15.73 4.70
N GLY A 59 -13.74 -14.62 3.96
CA GLY A 59 -13.96 -14.67 2.52
C GLY A 59 -12.73 -15.06 1.71
N LYS A 60 -12.97 -15.40 0.44
CA LYS A 60 -11.95 -15.84 -0.52
C LYS A 60 -12.33 -15.45 -1.95
N MET A 61 -11.32 -15.37 -2.82
CA MET A 61 -11.54 -15.21 -4.26
C MET A 61 -11.85 -16.55 -4.91
N PHE A 62 -12.95 -16.59 -5.66
CA PHE A 62 -13.33 -17.67 -6.55
C PHE A 62 -13.27 -17.20 -8.00
N GLY A 63 -13.18 -18.14 -8.93
CA GLY A 63 -13.22 -17.82 -10.34
C GLY A 63 -13.84 -18.94 -11.15
N VAL A 64 -14.44 -18.54 -12.27
CA VAL A 64 -14.94 -19.42 -13.32
C VAL A 64 -14.25 -19.11 -14.63
N LEU A 65 -14.02 -20.16 -15.43
CA LEU A 65 -13.54 -20.04 -16.81
C LEU A 65 -14.51 -20.78 -17.71
N VAL A 66 -15.25 -20.05 -18.54
CA VAL A 66 -16.09 -20.61 -19.58
C VAL A 66 -15.18 -21.17 -20.67
N VAL A 67 -15.41 -22.43 -21.02
CA VAL A 67 -14.58 -23.18 -21.93
C VAL A 67 -15.43 -23.97 -22.91
N GLN A 68 -14.85 -24.26 -24.08
CA GLN A 68 -15.41 -25.17 -25.06
C GLN A 68 -14.53 -26.41 -25.17
N ASN A 69 -15.13 -27.60 -25.13
CA ASN A 69 -14.40 -28.86 -25.29
C ASN A 69 -14.26 -29.27 -26.78
N ALA A 70 -13.52 -30.35 -27.05
CA ALA A 70 -13.32 -30.89 -28.40
C ALA A 70 -14.62 -31.27 -29.14
N LYS A 71 -15.71 -31.54 -28.41
CA LYS A 71 -17.05 -31.83 -28.96
C LYS A 71 -17.87 -30.55 -29.20
N GLN A 72 -17.25 -29.38 -29.15
CA GLN A 72 -17.89 -28.07 -29.27
C GLN A 72 -18.91 -27.75 -28.16
N GLN A 73 -18.93 -28.54 -27.09
CA GLN A 73 -19.85 -28.32 -25.97
C GLN A 73 -19.30 -27.22 -25.04
N LEU A 74 -20.20 -26.33 -24.61
CA LEU A 74 -19.90 -25.29 -23.65
C LEU A 74 -20.04 -25.80 -22.22
N GLY A 75 -19.09 -25.39 -21.38
CA GLY A 75 -19.11 -25.63 -19.95
C GLY A 75 -18.20 -24.63 -19.25
N PHE A 76 -17.95 -24.84 -17.98
CA PHE A 76 -17.03 -24.01 -17.22
C PHE A 76 -16.20 -24.82 -16.23
N LEU A 77 -15.04 -24.26 -15.91
CA LEU A 77 -14.15 -24.70 -14.84
C LEU A 77 -14.35 -23.79 -13.63
N SER A 78 -14.11 -24.32 -12.43
CA SER A 78 -14.20 -23.57 -11.18
C SER A 78 -12.89 -23.64 -10.39
N ALA A 79 -12.46 -22.52 -9.80
CA ALA A 79 -11.25 -22.43 -9.00
C ALA A 79 -11.42 -21.47 -7.82
N TYR A 80 -10.46 -21.51 -6.89
CA TYR A 80 -10.37 -20.60 -5.76
C TYR A 80 -8.92 -20.25 -5.44
N SER A 81 -8.72 -19.12 -4.76
CA SER A 81 -7.39 -18.66 -4.33
C SER A 81 -6.89 -19.39 -3.08
N GLY A 82 -5.60 -19.76 -3.05
CA GLY A 82 -4.97 -20.45 -1.93
C GLY A 82 -5.58 -21.84 -1.68
N GLN A 83 -5.85 -22.16 -0.41
CA GLN A 83 -6.41 -23.44 0.06
C GLN A 83 -7.80 -23.26 0.69
N ILE A 84 -8.64 -24.31 0.63
CA ILE A 84 -9.93 -24.40 1.32
C ILE A 84 -9.85 -25.63 2.22
N GLU A 85 -10.22 -25.44 3.49
CA GLU A 85 -10.41 -26.50 4.47
C GLU A 85 -11.88 -26.91 4.49
N GLY A 86 -12.17 -28.20 4.66
CA GLY A 86 -13.53 -28.73 4.71
C GLY A 86 -13.99 -29.46 3.44
N ASP A 87 -15.23 -29.94 3.48
CA ASP A 87 -15.87 -30.68 2.40
C ASP A 87 -16.12 -29.76 1.18
N LYS A 88 -15.76 -30.21 -0.02
CA LYS A 88 -16.01 -29.44 -1.26
C LYS A 88 -17.40 -29.72 -1.84
N GLY A 89 -18.18 -30.58 -1.18
CA GLY A 89 -19.44 -31.10 -1.69
C GLY A 89 -19.25 -31.70 -3.08
N ASN A 90 -20.18 -31.42 -3.99
CA ASN A 90 -20.14 -31.91 -5.36
C ASN A 90 -19.39 -30.96 -6.33
N ILE A 91 -18.66 -29.96 -5.82
CA ILE A 91 -17.98 -28.99 -6.67
C ILE A 91 -16.61 -29.54 -7.10
N SER A 92 -16.45 -29.70 -8.42
CA SER A 92 -15.19 -30.16 -9.02
C SER A 92 -14.26 -28.98 -9.30
N PHE A 93 -13.53 -28.54 -8.27
CA PHE A 93 -12.52 -27.49 -8.42
C PHE A 93 -11.27 -28.01 -9.14
N VAL A 94 -10.71 -27.18 -10.03
CA VAL A 94 -9.42 -27.47 -10.67
C VAL A 94 -8.30 -27.58 -9.63
N PRO A 95 -7.31 -28.48 -9.83
CA PRO A 95 -6.20 -28.65 -8.91
C PRO A 95 -5.24 -27.43 -8.90
N PRO A 96 -4.34 -27.32 -7.90
CA PRO A 96 -3.23 -26.39 -7.93
C PRO A 96 -2.34 -26.58 -9.19
N VAL A 97 -1.64 -25.52 -9.60
CA VAL A 97 -0.75 -25.56 -10.77
C VAL A 97 0.44 -26.49 -10.54
N SER A 98 1.07 -26.40 -9.36
CA SER A 98 2.21 -27.22 -8.97
C SER A 98 1.74 -28.57 -8.39
N SER A 99 2.48 -29.63 -8.72
CA SER A 99 2.25 -30.99 -8.21
C SER A 99 2.90 -31.23 -6.83
N MET A 100 3.81 -30.33 -6.41
CA MET A 100 4.48 -30.43 -5.12
C MET A 100 3.49 -30.04 -4.02
N GLN A 101 2.99 -31.04 -3.30
CA GLN A 101 2.31 -30.79 -2.04
C GLN A 101 3.34 -30.21 -1.07
N LEU A 102 2.93 -29.26 -0.22
CA LEU A 102 3.74 -28.72 0.89
C LEU A 102 4.26 -29.81 1.87
N GLN A 103 3.90 -31.07 1.64
CA GLN A 103 4.27 -32.27 2.38
C GLN A 103 5.46 -33.04 1.78
N ASP A 104 6.17 -32.52 0.77
CA ASP A 104 7.43 -33.12 0.33
C ASP A 104 8.44 -33.13 1.50
N ASN A 105 8.94 -34.32 1.85
CA ASN A 105 9.90 -34.51 2.95
C ASN A 105 11.13 -33.60 2.84
N THR A 106 11.58 -33.31 1.62
CA THR A 106 12.73 -32.42 1.40
C THR A 106 12.40 -30.96 1.73
N TYR A 107 11.19 -30.50 1.38
CA TYR A 107 10.70 -29.17 1.72
C TYR A 107 10.50 -29.01 3.23
N LEU A 108 9.85 -30.00 3.87
CA LEU A 108 9.60 -30.01 5.32
C LEU A 108 10.92 -29.96 6.11
N ALA A 109 11.93 -30.73 5.71
CA ALA A 109 13.24 -30.71 6.34
C ALA A 109 13.92 -29.33 6.24
N GLN A 110 13.91 -28.69 5.07
CA GLN A 110 14.49 -27.36 4.90
C GLN A 110 13.70 -26.27 5.62
N SER A 111 12.37 -26.36 5.63
CA SER A 111 11.51 -25.45 6.38
C SER A 111 11.75 -25.57 7.89
N LYS A 112 11.98 -26.78 8.41
CA LYS A 112 12.32 -27.00 9.82
C LYS A 112 13.60 -26.27 10.21
N ILE A 113 14.66 -26.38 9.41
CA ILE A 113 15.93 -25.66 9.65
C ILE A 113 15.71 -24.15 9.70
N ILE A 114 14.88 -23.58 8.81
CA ILE A 114 14.58 -22.14 8.80
C ILE A 114 13.81 -21.74 10.06
N ASN A 115 12.85 -22.55 10.50
CA ASN A 115 12.08 -22.32 11.71
C ASN A 115 12.96 -22.40 12.96
N ASP A 116 13.86 -23.39 13.04
CA ASP A 116 14.82 -23.51 14.15
C ASP A 116 15.72 -22.26 14.26
N ILE A 117 16.17 -21.71 13.12
CA ILE A 117 16.93 -20.44 13.11
C ILE A 117 16.07 -19.26 13.56
N ASN A 118 14.79 -19.18 13.18
CA ASN A 118 13.91 -18.13 13.68
C ASN A 118 13.77 -18.21 15.20
N THR A 119 13.57 -19.41 15.76
CA THR A 119 13.51 -19.62 17.20
C THR A 119 14.81 -19.20 17.89
N GLN A 120 15.98 -19.51 17.31
CA GLN A 120 17.27 -19.06 17.86
C GLN A 120 17.41 -17.53 17.84
N ILE A 121 16.99 -16.87 16.76
CA ILE A 121 16.99 -15.40 16.67
C ILE A 121 16.10 -14.81 17.77
N GLU A 122 14.87 -15.33 17.91
CA GLU A 122 13.91 -14.84 18.92
C GLU A 122 14.42 -15.07 20.35
N GLN A 123 15.08 -16.20 20.61
CA GLN A 123 15.73 -16.46 21.90
C GLN A 123 16.87 -15.50 22.21
N LEU A 124 17.72 -15.17 21.22
CA LEU A 124 18.83 -14.23 21.40
C LEU A 124 18.33 -12.79 21.57
N GLU A 125 17.36 -12.36 20.74
CA GLU A 125 16.76 -11.02 20.81
C GLU A 125 16.04 -10.76 22.15
N ASN A 126 15.50 -11.81 22.77
CA ASN A 126 14.83 -11.74 24.07
C ASN A 126 15.68 -12.32 25.22
N SER A 127 16.98 -12.54 25.00
CA SER A 127 17.85 -13.12 26.02
C SER A 127 18.04 -12.15 27.20
N GLU A 128 18.05 -12.68 28.42
CA GLU A 128 18.32 -11.89 29.64
C GLU A 128 19.66 -11.15 29.52
N GLN A 129 20.67 -11.79 28.92
CA GLN A 129 21.98 -11.20 28.71
C GLN A 129 21.94 -9.96 27.81
N LEU A 130 21.19 -9.98 26.70
CA LEU A 130 21.08 -8.82 25.81
C LEU A 130 20.31 -7.66 26.47
N LEU A 131 19.22 -7.98 27.17
CA LEU A 131 18.43 -7.01 27.92
C LEU A 131 19.26 -6.35 29.04
N GLU A 132 20.03 -7.14 29.77
CA GLU A 132 20.90 -6.65 30.86
C GLU A 132 22.02 -5.75 30.32
N VAL A 133 22.69 -6.15 29.22
CA VAL A 133 23.74 -5.34 28.61
C VAL A 133 23.18 -4.01 28.08
N ASN A 134 22.00 -4.02 27.45
CA ASN A 134 21.33 -2.80 26.99
C ASN A 134 21.03 -1.84 28.15
N SER A 135 20.43 -2.36 29.23
CA SER A 135 20.16 -1.57 30.44
C SER A 135 21.44 -0.98 31.03
N LYS A 136 22.49 -1.80 31.18
CA LYS A 136 23.79 -1.35 31.72
C LYS A 136 24.44 -0.29 30.85
N LEU A 137 24.29 -0.38 29.53
CA LEU A 137 24.87 0.57 28.58
C LEU A 137 24.12 1.91 28.64
N ASP A 138 22.79 1.88 28.75
CA ASP A 138 21.97 3.07 28.97
C ASP A 138 22.32 3.75 30.31
N ASP A 139 22.37 2.97 31.40
CA ASP A 139 22.72 3.46 32.73
C ASP A 139 24.14 4.07 32.78
N ALA A 140 25.11 3.40 32.17
CA ALA A 140 26.49 3.87 32.10
C ALA A 140 26.60 5.16 31.27
N THR A 141 25.86 5.25 30.17
CA THR A 141 25.83 6.44 29.31
C THR A 141 25.20 7.63 30.03
N GLN A 142 24.09 7.41 30.74
CA GLN A 142 23.44 8.45 31.55
C GLN A 142 24.34 8.89 32.71
N SER A 143 24.96 7.94 33.41
CA SER A 143 25.89 8.21 34.51
C SER A 143 27.11 9.00 34.04
N TYR A 144 27.67 8.66 32.87
CA TYR A 144 28.75 9.41 32.24
C TYR A 144 28.32 10.86 31.96
N GLN A 145 27.14 11.08 31.36
CA GLN A 145 26.65 12.43 31.08
C GLN A 145 26.46 13.25 32.36
N GLN A 146 25.87 12.68 33.40
CA GLN A 146 25.69 13.34 34.69
C GLN A 146 27.03 13.70 35.33
N ALA A 147 27.98 12.74 35.37
CA ALA A 147 29.30 12.96 35.95
C ALA A 147 30.10 14.01 35.16
N LEU A 148 29.96 14.03 33.83
CA LEU A 148 30.59 15.02 32.96
C LEU A 148 30.06 16.43 33.25
N LEU A 149 28.74 16.58 33.37
CA LEU A 149 28.10 17.85 33.70
C LEU A 149 28.51 18.33 35.10
N ALA A 150 28.54 17.44 36.09
CA ALA A 150 28.95 17.78 37.45
C ALA A 150 30.40 18.26 37.49
N GLN A 151 31.31 17.56 36.82
CA GLN A 151 32.72 17.95 36.74
C GLN A 151 32.90 19.29 36.00
N GLN A 152 32.12 19.53 34.94
CA GLN A 152 32.14 20.81 34.24
C GLN A 152 31.63 21.97 35.12
N ALA A 153 30.61 21.74 35.95
CA ALA A 153 30.11 22.73 36.91
C ALA A 153 31.18 23.07 37.96
N VAL A 154 31.88 22.07 38.51
CA VAL A 154 33.01 22.28 39.42
C VAL A 154 34.10 23.14 38.76
N MET A 155 34.46 22.82 37.51
CA MET A 155 35.45 23.61 36.76
C MET A 155 35.01 25.05 36.48
N GLN A 156 33.72 25.28 36.25
CA GLN A 156 33.17 26.62 36.06
C GLN A 156 33.21 27.44 37.36
N ALA A 157 32.75 26.85 38.47
CA ALA A 157 32.80 27.48 39.80
C ALA A 157 34.26 27.77 40.21
N GLY A 158 35.15 26.79 40.04
CA GLY A 158 36.58 26.96 40.31
C GLY A 158 37.20 28.08 39.47
N ARG A 159 36.82 28.21 38.19
CA ARG A 159 37.28 29.32 37.34
C ARG A 159 36.82 30.69 37.86
N GLN A 160 35.57 30.80 38.32
CA GLN A 160 35.03 32.03 38.91
C GLN A 160 35.77 32.38 40.20
N GLN A 161 35.96 31.42 41.10
CA GLN A 161 36.63 31.65 42.37
C GLN A 161 38.11 32.02 42.21
N ARG A 162 38.82 31.37 41.27
CA ARG A 162 40.20 31.76 40.91
C ARG A 162 40.29 33.13 40.25
N LYS A 163 39.20 33.64 39.65
CA LYS A 163 39.16 35.02 39.13
C LYS A 163 39.03 36.01 40.28
N ILE A 164 38.11 35.76 41.21
CA ILE A 164 37.92 36.56 42.43
C ILE A 164 39.22 36.63 43.24
N GLN A 165 39.83 35.49 43.56
CA GLN A 165 41.08 35.42 44.32
C GLN A 165 42.25 36.16 43.65
N ARG A 166 42.29 36.22 42.31
CA ARG A 166 43.30 37.02 41.60
C ARG A 166 43.04 38.51 41.75
N THR A 167 41.81 38.95 41.63
CA THR A 167 41.44 40.36 41.76
C THR A 167 41.65 40.88 43.19
N GLU A 168 41.28 40.09 44.20
CA GLU A 168 41.50 40.43 45.62
C GLU A 168 43.00 40.41 45.96
N GLY A 169 43.71 39.35 45.56
CA GLY A 169 45.14 39.23 45.81
C GLY A 169 45.99 40.31 45.16
N GLU A 170 45.57 40.86 44.01
CA GLU A 170 46.27 41.97 43.33
C GLU A 170 46.19 43.29 44.12
N LEU A 171 45.16 43.47 44.95
CA LEU A 171 44.94 44.66 45.77
C LEU A 171 45.54 44.53 47.18
N GLU A 172 45.59 43.32 47.73
CA GLU A 172 45.87 43.08 49.15
C GLU A 172 47.24 42.47 49.45
N LEU A 173 47.90 41.83 48.48
CA LEU A 173 49.15 41.09 48.70
C LEU A 173 50.39 41.85 48.20
N SER A 174 51.55 41.51 48.77
CA SER A 174 52.84 41.93 48.24
C SER A 174 53.10 41.28 46.87
N GLU A 175 53.95 41.89 46.03
CA GLU A 175 54.24 41.41 44.68
C GLU A 175 54.78 39.95 44.67
N SER A 176 55.60 39.60 45.68
CA SER A 176 56.10 38.24 45.90
C SER A 176 54.98 37.26 46.25
N ASP A 177 54.10 37.63 47.17
CA ASP A 177 53.00 36.76 47.64
C ASP A 177 51.92 36.58 46.55
N PHE A 178 51.69 37.62 45.74
CA PHE A 178 50.77 37.57 44.61
C PHE A 178 51.23 36.60 43.51
N GLU A 179 52.52 36.54 43.20
CA GLU A 179 53.04 35.55 42.24
C GLU A 179 52.97 34.11 42.78
N GLN A 180 53.17 33.91 44.08
CA GLN A 180 52.95 32.59 44.70
C GLN A 180 51.47 32.16 44.59
N LEU A 181 50.55 33.11 44.80
CA LEU A 181 49.12 32.86 44.62
C LEU A 181 48.79 32.48 43.17
N LYS A 182 49.29 33.21 42.17
CA LYS A 182 49.07 32.90 40.74
C LYS A 182 49.51 31.48 40.37
N ASN A 183 50.70 31.07 40.83
CA ASN A 183 51.20 29.71 40.61
C ASN A 183 50.32 28.64 41.23
N LYS A 184 49.83 28.87 42.46
CA LYS A 184 48.87 27.97 43.13
C LYS A 184 47.56 27.83 42.34
N LEU A 185 46.98 28.93 41.87
CA LEU A 185 45.73 28.94 41.11
C LEU A 185 45.88 28.29 39.72
N ALA A 186 47.04 28.46 39.08
CA ALA A 186 47.38 27.74 37.85
C ALA A 186 47.45 26.22 38.09
N GLY A 187 48.08 25.80 39.19
CA GLY A 187 48.11 24.40 39.63
C GLY A 187 46.72 23.79 39.83
N GLN A 188 45.80 24.51 40.48
CA GLN A 188 44.41 24.08 40.64
C GLN A 188 43.70 23.83 39.30
N SER A 189 43.90 24.73 38.32
CA SER A 189 43.31 24.56 36.99
C SER A 189 43.86 23.33 36.24
N ILE A 190 45.13 22.98 36.46
CA ILE A 190 45.75 21.79 35.86
C ILE A 190 45.16 20.52 36.49
N VAL A 191 44.99 20.50 37.81
CA VAL A 191 44.38 19.38 38.53
C VAL A 191 42.97 19.11 38.04
N GLU A 192 42.14 20.14 37.92
CA GLU A 192 40.77 20.03 37.40
C GLU A 192 40.71 19.45 35.98
N LYS A 193 41.62 19.89 35.09
CA LYS A 193 41.73 19.35 33.72
C LYS A 193 42.15 17.87 33.72
N LYS A 194 43.08 17.48 34.59
CA LYS A 194 43.50 16.07 34.74
C LYS A 194 42.35 15.22 35.27
N GLN A 195 41.61 15.70 36.26
CA GLN A 195 40.42 15.00 36.78
C GLN A 195 39.38 14.75 35.69
N LEU A 196 39.11 15.74 34.83
CA LEU A 196 38.19 15.58 33.71
C LEU A 196 38.69 14.51 32.70
N LEU A 197 39.98 14.47 32.41
CA LEU A 197 40.57 13.45 31.52
C LEU A 197 40.43 12.04 32.11
N VAL A 198 40.73 11.88 33.40
CA VAL A 198 40.59 10.60 34.12
C VAL A 198 39.12 10.14 34.14
N LEU A 199 38.20 11.07 34.41
CA LEU A 199 36.76 10.79 34.39
C LEU A 199 36.31 10.25 33.03
N LYS A 200 36.71 10.92 31.93
CA LYS A 200 36.37 10.48 30.57
C LYS A 200 36.93 9.10 30.26
N ALA A 201 38.21 8.87 30.55
CA ALA A 201 38.85 7.59 30.31
C ALA A 201 38.19 6.44 31.10
N TYR A 202 37.82 6.69 32.36
CA TYR A 202 37.11 5.73 33.20
C TYR A 202 35.78 5.28 32.58
N TRP A 203 34.90 6.23 32.24
CA TRP A 203 33.60 5.91 31.65
C TRP A 203 33.72 5.31 30.26
N GLN A 204 34.68 5.79 29.47
CA GLN A 204 34.90 5.27 28.12
C GLN A 204 35.29 3.79 28.15
N ASN A 205 36.18 3.36 29.06
CA ASN A 205 36.52 1.94 29.20
C ASN A 205 35.31 1.06 29.58
N ILE A 206 34.43 1.55 30.47
CA ILE A 206 33.22 0.82 30.88
C ILE A 206 32.26 0.68 29.69
N ILE A 207 32.00 1.79 29.00
CA ILE A 207 31.10 1.83 27.85
C ILE A 207 31.64 0.95 26.72
N GLU A 208 32.94 1.02 26.41
CA GLU A 208 33.57 0.19 25.37
C GLU A 208 33.45 -1.31 25.67
N SER A 209 33.63 -1.73 26.92
CA SER A 209 33.46 -3.13 27.34
C SER A 209 32.00 -3.62 27.18
N LEU A 210 31.03 -2.81 27.60
CA LEU A 210 29.60 -3.11 27.43
C LEU A 210 29.21 -3.14 25.95
N GLN A 211 29.71 -2.18 25.17
CA GLN A 211 29.51 -2.13 23.71
C GLN A 211 30.08 -3.37 23.03
N GLN A 212 31.26 -3.83 23.40
CA GLN A 212 31.85 -5.04 22.82
C GLN A 212 30.98 -6.28 23.10
N THR A 213 30.43 -6.39 24.31
CA THR A 213 29.51 -7.48 24.67
C THR A 213 28.23 -7.42 23.84
N HIS A 214 27.66 -6.22 23.70
CA HIS A 214 26.48 -5.99 22.86
C HIS A 214 26.72 -6.35 21.38
N ILE A 215 27.88 -5.96 20.84
CA ILE A 215 28.27 -6.23 19.46
C ILE A 215 28.36 -7.73 19.23
N ASN A 216 28.99 -8.50 20.12
CA ASN A 216 29.14 -9.95 19.94
C ASN A 216 27.78 -10.67 19.79
N ILE A 217 26.80 -10.31 20.63
CA ILE A 217 25.44 -10.89 20.57
C ILE A 217 24.70 -10.39 19.31
N SER A 218 24.82 -9.10 18.99
CA SER A 218 24.19 -8.50 17.81
C SER A 218 24.74 -9.07 16.50
N ASP A 219 26.03 -9.38 16.44
CA ASP A 219 26.69 -9.99 15.29
C ASP A 219 26.21 -11.41 15.06
N GLU A 220 26.00 -12.19 16.13
CA GLU A 220 25.42 -13.53 16.04
C GLU A 220 23.99 -13.47 15.47
N ILE A 221 23.14 -12.60 16.01
CA ILE A 221 21.78 -12.35 15.50
C ILE A 221 21.82 -11.95 14.02
N THR A 222 22.75 -11.07 13.65
CA THR A 222 22.92 -10.60 12.27
C THR A 222 23.34 -11.74 11.34
N HIS A 223 24.27 -12.59 11.78
CA HIS A 223 24.70 -13.77 11.04
C HIS A 223 23.56 -14.78 10.84
N LEU A 224 22.79 -15.08 11.89
CA LEU A 224 21.61 -15.94 11.81
C LEU A 224 20.55 -15.39 10.87
N LYS A 225 20.24 -14.08 10.94
CA LYS A 225 19.32 -13.41 10.01
C LYS A 225 19.79 -13.54 8.56
N LYS A 226 21.09 -13.38 8.29
CA LYS A 226 21.69 -13.55 6.96
C LYS A 226 21.60 -15.00 6.47
N ARG A 227 21.92 -15.97 7.32
CA ARG A 227 21.81 -17.41 7.02
C ARG A 227 20.36 -17.80 6.71
N ARG A 228 19.41 -17.40 7.57
CA ARG A 228 17.98 -17.61 7.37
C ARG A 228 17.50 -17.05 6.03
N LYS A 229 17.85 -15.79 5.73
CA LYS A 229 17.48 -15.13 4.47
C LYS A 229 17.99 -15.91 3.26
N THR A 230 19.22 -16.41 3.31
CA THR A 230 19.83 -17.20 2.23
C THR A 230 19.11 -18.53 2.03
N LEU A 231 18.85 -19.28 3.11
CA LEU A 231 18.13 -20.55 3.06
C LEU A 231 16.69 -20.38 2.57
N SER A 232 15.98 -19.37 3.09
CA SER A 232 14.63 -19.02 2.67
C SER A 232 14.55 -18.68 1.18
N LYS A 233 15.48 -17.85 0.67
CA LYS A 233 15.55 -17.51 -0.76
C LYS A 233 15.83 -18.75 -1.62
N SER A 234 16.74 -19.62 -1.20
CA SER A 234 17.05 -20.86 -1.93
C SER A 234 15.84 -21.80 -1.97
N LEU A 235 15.13 -21.96 -0.84
CA LEU A 235 13.94 -22.80 -0.75
C LEU A 235 12.81 -22.26 -1.65
N GLN A 236 12.55 -20.96 -1.58
CA GLN A 236 11.56 -20.30 -2.44
C GLN A 236 11.87 -20.45 -3.92
N LYS A 237 13.14 -20.26 -4.33
CA LYS A 237 13.55 -20.45 -5.73
C LYS A 237 13.25 -21.87 -6.23
N LYS A 238 13.48 -22.90 -5.41
CA LYS A 238 13.14 -24.30 -5.74
C LYS A 238 11.64 -24.51 -5.84
N LEU A 239 10.87 -23.96 -4.90
CA LEU A 239 9.41 -24.04 -4.92
C LEU A 239 8.83 -23.38 -6.18
N PHE A 240 9.29 -22.18 -6.51
CA PHE A 240 8.85 -21.42 -7.68
C PHE A 240 9.15 -22.11 -9.01
N ALA A 241 10.23 -22.91 -9.09
CA ALA A 241 10.54 -23.70 -10.27
C ALA A 241 9.53 -24.85 -10.51
N GLN A 242 8.73 -25.23 -9.52
CA GLN A 242 7.69 -26.27 -9.67
C GLN A 242 6.39 -25.72 -10.24
N TYR A 243 6.20 -24.40 -10.23
CA TYR A 243 5.04 -23.75 -10.81
C TYR A 243 5.28 -23.51 -12.29
N GLN A 244 4.86 -24.48 -13.11
CA GLN A 244 4.99 -24.46 -14.57
C GLN A 244 3.66 -24.04 -15.20
N PHE A 245 3.68 -22.96 -15.99
CA PHE A 245 2.49 -22.40 -16.65
C PHE A 245 2.58 -22.53 -18.17
N LEU A 246 1.54 -23.11 -18.75
CA LEU A 246 1.32 -23.17 -20.19
C LEU A 246 0.72 -21.85 -20.68
N ASN A 247 1.03 -21.49 -21.93
CA ASN A 247 0.26 -20.52 -22.68
C ASN A 247 -0.59 -21.21 -23.76
N ALA A 248 -1.39 -20.42 -24.50
CA ALA A 248 -2.28 -20.96 -25.54
C ALA A 248 -1.53 -21.56 -26.75
N ASN A 249 -0.25 -21.24 -26.93
CA ASN A 249 0.62 -21.86 -27.94
C ASN A 249 1.23 -23.20 -27.45
N GLY A 250 0.99 -23.60 -26.20
CA GLY A 250 1.58 -24.80 -25.58
C GLY A 250 2.99 -24.60 -25.00
N GLU A 251 3.50 -23.37 -24.95
CA GLU A 251 4.82 -23.07 -24.39
C GLU A 251 4.76 -22.99 -22.86
N THR A 252 5.75 -23.57 -22.19
CA THR A 252 5.80 -23.62 -20.72
C THR A 252 6.89 -22.70 -20.15
N THR A 253 6.59 -22.01 -19.04
CA THR A 253 7.59 -21.25 -18.25
C THR A 253 7.32 -21.40 -16.76
N ASP A 254 8.34 -21.13 -15.94
CA ASP A 254 8.22 -21.13 -14.48
C ASP A 254 8.10 -19.72 -13.85
N LEU A 255 7.74 -19.66 -12.57
CA LEU A 255 7.63 -18.39 -11.82
C LEU A 255 8.96 -17.63 -11.75
N ASN A 256 10.10 -18.29 -11.59
CA ASN A 256 11.37 -17.59 -11.51
C ASN A 256 11.66 -16.84 -12.82
N ALA A 257 11.42 -17.49 -13.96
CA ALA A 257 11.62 -16.91 -15.28
C ALA A 257 10.63 -15.77 -15.56
N ILE A 258 9.35 -15.94 -15.23
CA ILE A 258 8.32 -14.90 -15.39
C ILE A 258 8.70 -13.62 -14.62
N PHE A 259 9.12 -13.76 -13.36
CA PHE A 259 9.38 -12.62 -12.50
C PHE A 259 10.80 -12.06 -12.62
N ALA A 260 11.73 -12.75 -13.28
CA ALA A 260 13.11 -12.30 -13.47
C ALA A 260 13.22 -10.96 -14.21
N ALA A 261 12.29 -10.67 -15.14
CA ALA A 261 12.25 -9.43 -15.89
C ALA A 261 11.62 -8.24 -15.15
N LEU A 262 11.03 -8.47 -13.97
CA LEU A 262 10.39 -7.41 -13.18
C LEU A 262 11.38 -6.79 -12.19
N PRO A 263 11.16 -5.53 -11.74
CA PRO A 263 12.07 -4.85 -10.82
C PRO A 263 12.36 -5.59 -9.50
N GLU A 264 11.39 -6.33 -8.99
CA GLU A 264 11.55 -7.11 -7.75
C GLU A 264 12.33 -8.42 -7.97
N HIS A 265 12.44 -8.90 -9.22
CA HIS A 265 13.08 -10.14 -9.67
C HIS A 265 12.63 -11.45 -8.97
N THR A 266 11.79 -11.37 -7.94
CA THR A 266 11.31 -12.49 -7.14
C THR A 266 9.79 -12.50 -7.09
N PRO A 267 9.14 -13.66 -7.29
CA PRO A 267 7.70 -13.79 -7.15
C PRO A 267 7.25 -13.45 -5.72
N PRO A 268 6.14 -12.70 -5.54
CA PRO A 268 5.53 -12.51 -4.24
C PRO A 268 4.90 -13.82 -3.73
N SER A 269 4.66 -13.88 -2.41
CA SER A 269 4.07 -15.06 -1.78
C SER A 269 2.68 -15.41 -2.36
N GLY A 270 2.42 -16.69 -2.59
CA GLY A 270 1.17 -17.19 -3.18
C GLY A 270 1.01 -16.90 -4.68
N ALA A 271 2.06 -16.44 -5.38
CA ALA A 271 2.05 -16.38 -6.83
C ALA A 271 1.79 -17.78 -7.42
N GLY A 272 0.85 -17.86 -8.37
CA GLY A 272 0.42 -19.13 -8.96
C GLY A 272 -0.77 -19.82 -8.26
N ASP A 273 -1.14 -19.38 -7.05
CA ASP A 273 -2.26 -19.98 -6.30
C ASP A 273 -3.59 -19.24 -6.48
N CYS A 274 -3.63 -18.21 -7.33
CA CYS A 274 -4.85 -17.49 -7.70
C CYS A 274 -5.78 -18.35 -8.58
N ALA A 275 -7.06 -17.97 -8.68
CA ALA A 275 -8.04 -18.73 -9.42
C ALA A 275 -7.74 -18.71 -10.94
N ALA A 276 -7.52 -17.53 -11.53
CA ALA A 276 -7.28 -17.39 -12.97
C ALA A 276 -6.12 -18.27 -13.53
N PRO A 277 -4.90 -18.28 -12.95
CA PRO A 277 -3.84 -19.15 -13.43
C PRO A 277 -4.17 -20.65 -13.35
N LYS A 278 -4.85 -21.10 -12.28
CA LYS A 278 -5.26 -22.51 -12.15
C LYS A 278 -6.27 -22.91 -13.22
N LEU A 279 -7.24 -22.03 -13.50
CA LEU A 279 -8.27 -22.27 -14.51
C LEU A 279 -7.65 -22.43 -15.91
N LEU A 280 -6.82 -21.47 -16.32
CA LEU A 280 -6.17 -21.51 -17.64
C LEU A 280 -5.20 -22.69 -17.75
N GLN A 281 -4.45 -22.99 -16.69
CA GLN A 281 -3.51 -24.12 -16.68
C GLN A 281 -4.25 -25.45 -16.88
N TYR A 282 -5.38 -25.64 -16.22
CA TYR A 282 -6.21 -26.82 -16.42
C TYR A 282 -6.80 -26.86 -17.83
N ALA A 283 -7.31 -25.72 -18.33
CA ALA A 283 -7.87 -25.66 -19.67
C ALA A 283 -6.85 -26.08 -20.74
N TYR A 284 -5.62 -25.55 -20.69
CA TYR A 284 -4.54 -25.90 -21.62
C TYR A 284 -4.09 -27.36 -21.49
N LYS A 285 -4.02 -27.92 -20.29
CA LYS A 285 -3.66 -29.35 -20.08
C LYS A 285 -4.71 -30.33 -20.61
N HIS A 286 -5.94 -29.88 -20.82
CA HIS A 286 -7.09 -30.71 -21.19
C HIS A 286 -7.70 -30.30 -22.53
N ASP A 287 -6.97 -29.54 -23.35
CA ASP A 287 -7.38 -29.08 -24.69
C ASP A 287 -8.76 -28.38 -24.70
N LEU A 288 -9.05 -27.63 -23.63
CA LEU A 288 -10.26 -26.84 -23.49
C LEU A 288 -9.99 -25.42 -23.98
N LYS A 289 -10.79 -24.94 -24.92
CA LYS A 289 -10.67 -23.58 -25.47
C LYS A 289 -11.25 -22.56 -24.47
N PRO A 290 -10.46 -21.63 -23.92
CA PRO A 290 -10.98 -20.56 -23.07
C PRO A 290 -11.82 -19.55 -23.87
N LEU A 291 -12.96 -19.13 -23.31
CA LEU A 291 -13.86 -18.17 -23.96
C LEU A 291 -14.09 -16.90 -23.14
N ALA A 292 -14.37 -17.04 -21.84
CA ALA A 292 -14.57 -15.92 -20.93
C ALA A 292 -14.24 -16.31 -19.51
N MET A 293 -13.88 -15.34 -18.67
CA MET A 293 -13.65 -15.57 -17.25
C MET A 293 -14.34 -14.55 -16.37
N ALA A 294 -14.59 -14.94 -15.12
CA ALA A 294 -14.99 -14.03 -14.07
C ALA A 294 -14.37 -14.48 -12.75
N GLU A 295 -13.85 -13.53 -11.98
CA GLU A 295 -13.43 -13.75 -10.60
C GLU A 295 -14.31 -12.93 -9.66
N PHE A 296 -14.70 -13.50 -8.53
CA PHE A 296 -15.58 -12.87 -7.55
C PHE A 296 -15.15 -13.20 -6.12
N TRP A 297 -15.51 -12.30 -5.18
CA TRP A 297 -15.28 -12.52 -3.76
C TRP A 297 -16.46 -13.25 -3.12
N TRP A 298 -16.15 -14.23 -2.27
CA TRP A 298 -17.15 -15.01 -1.55
C TRP A 298 -16.83 -15.06 -0.06
N GLY A 299 -17.61 -14.34 0.74
CA GLY A 299 -17.57 -14.35 2.21
C GLY A 299 -17.33 -12.96 2.79
N ALA A 300 -17.04 -12.88 4.08
CA ALA A 300 -16.77 -11.64 4.78
C ALA A 300 -15.48 -10.98 4.25
N ALA A 301 -15.47 -9.65 4.24
CA ALA A 301 -14.28 -8.88 3.87
C ALA A 301 -13.16 -9.11 4.90
N PRO A 302 -11.88 -9.18 4.46
CA PRO A 302 -10.78 -9.15 5.41
C PRO A 302 -10.72 -7.78 6.09
N LYS A 303 -10.23 -7.71 7.33
CA LYS A 303 -10.12 -6.44 8.08
C LYS A 303 -9.25 -5.38 7.39
N SER A 304 -8.34 -5.80 6.52
CA SER A 304 -7.40 -4.91 5.83
C SER A 304 -7.92 -4.36 4.51
N ALA A 305 -8.81 -5.08 3.79
CA ALA A 305 -9.16 -4.76 2.41
C ALA A 305 -10.67 -4.71 2.19
N ILE A 306 -11.08 -3.83 1.29
CA ILE A 306 -12.49 -3.67 0.92
C ILE A 306 -12.84 -4.76 -0.10
N ARG A 307 -13.63 -5.75 0.35
CA ARG A 307 -14.21 -6.80 -0.48
C ARG A 307 -15.70 -6.94 -0.17
N GLN A 308 -16.48 -7.26 -1.19
CA GLN A 308 -17.93 -7.41 -1.08
C GLN A 308 -18.32 -8.81 -1.55
N HIS A 309 -19.11 -9.50 -0.75
CA HIS A 309 -19.64 -10.82 -1.11
C HIS A 309 -20.39 -10.75 -2.45
N LYS A 310 -20.13 -11.73 -3.33
CA LYS A 310 -20.64 -11.84 -4.72
C LYS A 310 -20.14 -10.78 -5.71
N ASN A 311 -19.35 -9.79 -5.28
CA ASN A 311 -18.82 -8.78 -6.18
C ASN A 311 -17.67 -9.30 -7.03
N TYR A 312 -17.61 -8.86 -8.30
CA TYR A 312 -16.56 -9.23 -9.24
C TYR A 312 -15.29 -8.40 -9.03
N TYR A 313 -14.14 -9.02 -9.24
CA TYR A 313 -12.84 -8.35 -9.15
C TYR A 313 -11.94 -8.82 -10.29
N PRO A 314 -11.09 -7.94 -10.84
CA PRO A 314 -10.09 -8.34 -11.81
C PRO A 314 -8.99 -9.19 -11.18
N SER A 315 -8.22 -9.87 -12.02
CA SER A 315 -7.01 -10.56 -11.60
C SER A 315 -6.01 -9.58 -11.01
N CYS A 316 -5.33 -9.97 -9.93
CA CYS A 316 -4.41 -9.07 -9.22
C CYS A 316 -3.16 -8.70 -10.04
N TYR A 317 -2.68 -7.47 -9.87
CA TYR A 317 -1.54 -6.94 -10.61
C TYR A 317 -0.20 -7.53 -10.15
N SER A 318 0.01 -7.73 -8.84
CA SER A 318 1.32 -8.17 -8.33
C SER A 318 1.67 -9.62 -8.68
N LYS A 319 0.68 -10.52 -8.63
CA LYS A 319 0.86 -11.97 -8.84
C LYS A 319 0.40 -12.42 -10.20
N CYS A 320 -0.84 -12.10 -10.59
CA CYS A 320 -1.44 -12.65 -11.79
C CYS A 320 -0.94 -11.95 -13.05
N GLN A 321 -0.72 -10.64 -13.04
CA GLN A 321 -0.36 -9.92 -14.27
C GLN A 321 0.88 -10.48 -14.99
N PRO A 322 2.00 -10.76 -14.29
CA PRO A 322 3.16 -11.36 -14.93
C PRO A 322 2.88 -12.77 -15.47
N ILE A 323 2.17 -13.59 -14.67
CA ILE A 323 1.87 -14.99 -15.00
C ILE A 323 0.94 -15.05 -16.22
N LEU A 324 -0.19 -14.34 -16.16
CA LEU A 324 -1.17 -14.28 -17.24
C LEU A 324 -0.58 -13.57 -18.47
N GLY A 325 0.36 -12.64 -18.32
CA GLY A 325 1.12 -12.07 -19.44
C GLY A 325 1.87 -13.13 -20.26
N HIS A 326 2.29 -14.24 -19.65
CA HIS A 326 2.74 -15.43 -20.37
C HIS A 326 1.54 -16.26 -20.87
N MET A 327 0.63 -16.64 -19.97
CA MET A 327 -0.43 -17.62 -20.27
C MET A 327 -1.39 -17.19 -21.37
N LEU A 328 -1.57 -15.89 -21.60
CA LEU A 328 -2.46 -15.35 -22.63
C LEU A 328 -1.80 -15.26 -24.01
N LYS A 329 -0.48 -15.51 -24.14
CA LYS A 329 0.18 -15.53 -25.45
C LYS A 329 -0.42 -16.63 -26.33
N GLY A 330 -0.83 -16.27 -27.55
CA GLY A 330 -1.50 -17.16 -28.49
C GLY A 330 -3.03 -17.17 -28.38
N LEU A 331 -3.60 -16.50 -27.38
CA LEU A 331 -5.03 -16.33 -27.22
C LEU A 331 -5.46 -15.00 -27.83
N ASP A 332 -6.60 -14.97 -28.53
CA ASP A 332 -7.21 -13.72 -28.99
C ASP A 332 -7.92 -13.06 -27.80
N VAL A 333 -7.34 -12.01 -27.24
CA VAL A 333 -7.82 -11.32 -26.03
C VAL A 333 -8.37 -9.95 -26.40
N GLU A 334 -9.43 -9.52 -25.74
CA GLU A 334 -9.95 -8.16 -25.80
C GLU A 334 -8.83 -7.13 -25.61
N ASP A 335 -8.93 -6.00 -26.33
CA ASP A 335 -7.95 -4.92 -26.21
C ASP A 335 -7.94 -4.36 -24.79
N ASN A 336 -6.76 -3.95 -24.31
CA ASN A 336 -6.63 -3.38 -22.98
C ASN A 336 -7.38 -2.03 -22.89
N PRO A 337 -8.53 -1.95 -22.19
CA PRO A 337 -9.32 -0.73 -22.12
C PRO A 337 -8.59 0.40 -21.39
N LEU A 338 -7.57 0.09 -20.58
CA LEU A 338 -6.75 1.07 -19.86
C LEU A 338 -5.79 1.86 -20.77
N LEU A 339 -5.69 1.51 -22.06
CA LEU A 339 -4.92 2.25 -23.06
C LEU A 339 -5.77 3.29 -23.80
N ILE A 340 -7.09 3.25 -23.63
CA ILE A 340 -8.00 4.21 -24.24
C ILE A 340 -7.93 5.51 -23.42
N ASN A 341 -7.64 6.64 -24.06
CA ASN A 341 -7.61 7.94 -23.39
C ASN A 341 -9.04 8.40 -23.03
N PRO A 342 -9.45 8.36 -21.75
CA PRO A 342 -10.81 8.71 -21.37
C PRO A 342 -11.08 10.22 -21.40
N ALA A 343 -10.04 11.04 -21.58
CA ALA A 343 -10.15 12.50 -21.63
C ALA A 343 -10.26 13.06 -23.05
N GLN A 344 -10.12 12.21 -24.07
CA GLN A 344 -10.20 12.64 -25.46
C GLN A 344 -11.53 13.37 -25.72
N GLY A 345 -11.43 14.58 -26.30
CA GLY A 345 -12.59 15.42 -26.60
C GLY A 345 -13.25 16.13 -25.42
N LYS A 346 -12.78 15.95 -24.18
CA LYS A 346 -13.27 16.72 -23.03
C LYS A 346 -12.68 18.11 -23.00
N ASP A 347 -13.40 19.10 -22.50
CA ASP A 347 -12.86 20.43 -22.24
C ASP A 347 -12.35 20.57 -20.79
N LEU A 348 -11.37 21.46 -20.59
CA LEU A 348 -10.85 21.82 -19.27
C LEU A 348 -11.16 23.28 -18.99
N SER A 349 -12.19 23.55 -18.20
CA SER A 349 -12.62 24.92 -17.92
C SER A 349 -11.75 25.57 -16.83
N ILE A 350 -11.34 26.80 -17.09
CA ILE A 350 -10.62 27.65 -16.14
C ILE A 350 -11.64 28.46 -15.35
N VAL A 351 -11.71 28.24 -14.04
CA VAL A 351 -12.60 28.94 -13.11
C VAL A 351 -11.99 30.27 -12.68
N TYR A 352 -10.67 30.29 -12.50
CA TYR A 352 -9.93 31.48 -12.11
C TYR A 352 -8.52 31.46 -12.71
N LYS A 353 -8.01 32.65 -13.02
CA LYS A 353 -6.65 32.86 -13.51
C LYS A 353 -6.17 34.26 -13.13
N ASP A 354 -4.93 34.34 -12.71
CA ASP A 354 -4.12 35.56 -12.68
C ASP A 354 -2.71 35.27 -13.25
N ASP A 355 -1.74 36.15 -12.97
CA ASP A 355 -0.36 36.00 -13.43
C ASP A 355 0.42 34.90 -12.68
N ASP A 356 -0.09 34.47 -11.54
CA ASP A 356 0.62 33.63 -10.57
C ASP A 356 0.08 32.19 -10.53
N LEU A 357 -1.24 32.02 -10.67
CA LEU A 357 -1.94 30.74 -10.53
C LEU A 357 -3.23 30.67 -11.36
N LEU A 358 -3.78 29.45 -11.40
CA LEU A 358 -5.09 29.18 -11.96
C LEU A 358 -5.82 28.10 -11.18
N VAL A 359 -7.15 28.15 -11.24
CA VAL A 359 -8.06 27.12 -10.71
C VAL A 359 -8.89 26.61 -11.87
N VAL A 360 -8.89 25.30 -12.08
CA VAL A 360 -9.68 24.63 -13.12
C VAL A 360 -10.78 23.79 -12.51
N ASN A 361 -11.87 23.60 -13.24
CA ASN A 361 -12.84 22.56 -12.95
C ASN A 361 -12.49 21.33 -13.79
N LYS A 362 -11.83 20.35 -13.17
CA LYS A 362 -11.42 19.12 -13.84
C LYS A 362 -12.64 18.22 -14.07
N PRO A 363 -12.94 17.78 -15.30
CA PRO A 363 -13.99 16.78 -15.51
C PRO A 363 -13.61 15.42 -14.90
N ALA A 364 -14.60 14.57 -14.66
CA ALA A 364 -14.39 13.16 -14.29
C ALA A 364 -13.71 12.39 -15.43
N GLU A 365 -13.05 11.28 -15.10
CA GLU A 365 -12.31 10.44 -16.04
C GLU A 365 -11.25 11.25 -16.83
N PHE A 366 -10.48 12.08 -16.10
CA PHE A 366 -9.37 12.87 -16.63
C PHE A 366 -8.21 12.93 -15.64
N LEU A 367 -7.02 12.56 -16.07
CA LEU A 367 -5.82 12.52 -15.24
C LEU A 367 -5.37 13.92 -14.81
N SER A 368 -5.00 14.09 -13.53
CA SER A 368 -4.36 15.34 -13.05
C SER A 368 -2.92 15.49 -13.56
N VAL A 369 -2.19 14.37 -13.70
CA VAL A 369 -0.80 14.27 -14.15
C VAL A 369 -0.67 13.12 -15.14
N PRO A 370 0.33 13.12 -16.05
CA PRO A 370 0.53 12.03 -17.01
C PRO A 370 0.57 10.66 -16.35
N GLY A 371 -0.11 9.70 -16.97
CA GLY A 371 -0.04 8.28 -16.60
C GLY A 371 1.17 7.58 -17.21
N VAL A 372 1.22 6.25 -17.11
CA VAL A 372 2.30 5.45 -17.71
C VAL A 372 2.16 5.34 -19.23
N ASN A 373 0.92 5.17 -19.71
CA ASN A 373 0.62 4.95 -21.13
C ASN A 373 -0.22 6.06 -21.77
N ILE A 374 -0.80 6.95 -20.95
CA ILE A 374 -1.67 8.05 -21.39
C ILE A 374 -1.11 9.34 -20.81
N ASP A 375 -0.57 10.19 -21.69
CA ASP A 375 0.03 11.47 -21.27
C ASP A 375 -1.01 12.58 -21.11
N ASP A 376 -2.14 12.48 -21.82
CA ASP A 376 -3.21 13.48 -21.78
C ASP A 376 -3.73 13.65 -20.34
N SER A 377 -3.47 14.84 -19.80
CA SER A 377 -3.70 15.17 -18.40
C SER A 377 -3.86 16.68 -18.25
N VAL A 378 -4.42 17.12 -17.13
CA VAL A 378 -4.50 18.54 -16.77
C VAL A 378 -3.12 19.20 -16.86
N TYR A 379 -2.08 18.56 -16.33
CA TYR A 379 -0.71 19.05 -16.44
C TYR A 379 -0.30 19.31 -17.89
N MET A 380 -0.49 18.33 -18.79
CA MET A 380 -0.06 18.48 -20.18
C MET A 380 -0.84 19.55 -20.92
N ARG A 381 -2.18 19.59 -20.75
CA ARG A 381 -2.99 20.61 -21.41
C ARG A 381 -2.67 22.02 -20.94
N ILE A 382 -2.48 22.20 -19.63
CA ILE A 382 -2.11 23.51 -19.06
C ILE A 382 -0.70 23.90 -19.47
N LYS A 383 0.26 22.96 -19.49
CA LYS A 383 1.62 23.24 -19.98
C LYS A 383 1.61 23.69 -21.45
N THR A 384 0.79 23.06 -22.30
CA THR A 384 0.62 23.46 -23.69
C THR A 384 -0.04 24.83 -23.82
N GLN A 385 -1.07 25.11 -23.00
CA GLN A 385 -1.79 26.39 -23.03
C GLN A 385 -0.96 27.55 -22.45
N PHE A 386 -0.04 27.27 -21.52
CA PHE A 386 0.79 28.25 -20.82
C PHE A 386 2.29 27.86 -20.90
N PRO A 387 2.91 27.96 -22.09
CA PRO A 387 4.29 27.53 -22.31
C PRO A 387 5.33 28.32 -21.49
N GLU A 388 5.01 29.55 -21.13
CA GLU A 388 5.88 30.44 -20.33
C GLU A 388 5.88 30.12 -18.82
N ALA A 389 5.03 29.19 -18.37
CA ALA A 389 4.95 28.82 -16.97
C ALA A 389 6.25 28.14 -16.49
N SER A 390 6.89 28.72 -15.48
CA SER A 390 8.21 28.31 -14.97
C SER A 390 8.17 27.30 -13.81
N GLY A 391 6.98 26.97 -13.32
CA GLY A 391 6.77 26.09 -12.17
C GLY A 391 6.45 24.63 -12.54
N PRO A 392 6.41 23.72 -11.54
CA PRO A 392 5.92 22.35 -11.74
C PRO A 392 4.43 22.24 -12.08
N LEU A 393 3.69 23.37 -12.13
CA LEU A 393 2.25 23.50 -12.34
C LEU A 393 1.41 22.87 -11.22
N ILE A 394 1.47 21.56 -11.06
CA ILE A 394 0.60 20.80 -10.14
C ILE A 394 1.08 20.95 -8.69
N VAL A 395 0.21 21.52 -7.83
CA VAL A 395 0.45 21.64 -6.37
C VAL A 395 -0.28 20.55 -5.57
N HIS A 396 -1.40 20.04 -6.09
CA HIS A 396 -2.16 18.91 -5.55
C HIS A 396 -2.86 18.16 -6.68
N ARG A 397 -3.44 17.00 -6.41
CA ARG A 397 -4.05 16.14 -7.43
C ARG A 397 -5.43 15.65 -7.02
N LEU A 398 -6.30 15.50 -8.01
CA LEU A 398 -7.53 14.74 -7.93
C LEU A 398 -7.32 13.37 -8.59
N ASP A 399 -8.05 12.35 -8.13
CA ASP A 399 -8.11 11.07 -8.82
C ASP A 399 -8.67 11.26 -10.24
N MET A 400 -8.33 10.34 -11.15
CA MET A 400 -8.80 10.39 -12.54
C MET A 400 -10.32 10.55 -12.61
N SER A 401 -11.05 9.71 -11.86
CA SER A 401 -12.51 9.68 -11.81
C SER A 401 -13.16 10.82 -11.01
N THR A 402 -12.42 11.51 -10.15
CA THR A 402 -12.95 12.62 -9.34
C THR A 402 -13.01 13.90 -10.17
N SER A 403 -14.13 14.61 -10.16
CA SER A 403 -14.26 15.92 -10.82
C SER A 403 -14.07 17.08 -9.85
N GLY A 404 -14.00 18.31 -10.35
CA GLY A 404 -14.09 19.54 -9.55
C GLY A 404 -12.81 20.35 -9.50
N LEU A 405 -12.71 21.21 -8.49
CA LEU A 405 -11.70 22.24 -8.36
C LEU A 405 -10.28 21.69 -8.17
N LEU A 406 -9.38 22.06 -9.09
CA LEU A 406 -7.95 21.74 -9.06
C LEU A 406 -7.15 23.04 -9.23
N MET A 407 -6.15 23.23 -8.37
CA MET A 407 -5.34 24.45 -8.32
C MET A 407 -3.98 24.19 -8.93
N ILE A 408 -3.48 25.17 -9.68
CA ILE A 408 -2.24 25.09 -10.45
C ILE A 408 -1.44 26.38 -10.26
N ALA A 409 -0.14 26.25 -10.05
CA ALA A 409 0.78 27.36 -9.88
C ALA A 409 1.60 27.59 -11.15
N LEU A 410 1.52 28.78 -11.74
CA LEU A 410 2.21 29.11 -12.99
C LEU A 410 3.71 29.35 -12.80
N ASN A 411 4.15 29.63 -11.57
CA ASN A 411 5.56 29.87 -11.27
C ASN A 411 6.03 29.13 -10.01
N LYS A 412 7.36 28.94 -9.90
CA LYS A 412 8.01 28.17 -8.82
C LYS A 412 7.80 28.78 -7.43
N ARG A 413 7.73 30.11 -7.34
CA ARG A 413 7.55 30.83 -6.05
C ARG A 413 6.16 30.54 -5.47
N VAL A 414 5.13 30.70 -6.28
CA VAL A 414 3.73 30.42 -5.93
C VAL A 414 3.55 28.93 -5.62
N HIS A 415 4.14 28.05 -6.43
CA HIS A 415 4.11 26.60 -6.20
C HIS A 415 4.62 26.21 -4.79
N LYS A 416 5.81 26.71 -4.41
CA LYS A 416 6.39 26.45 -3.08
C LYS A 416 5.52 26.98 -1.94
N ALA A 417 4.94 28.17 -2.10
CA ALA A 417 4.07 28.78 -1.10
C ALA A 417 2.75 28.01 -0.93
N LEU A 418 2.14 27.54 -2.01
CA LEU A 418 0.93 26.72 -1.97
C LEU A 418 1.21 25.34 -1.37
N GLN A 419 2.33 24.70 -1.73
CA GLN A 419 2.74 23.45 -1.08
C GLN A 419 2.89 23.61 0.44
N LYS A 420 3.45 24.74 0.89
CA LYS A 420 3.54 25.04 2.33
C LYS A 420 2.15 25.09 2.98
N GLN A 421 1.16 25.72 2.34
CA GLN A 421 -0.22 25.75 2.85
C GLN A 421 -0.87 24.35 2.89
N PHE A 422 -0.58 23.46 1.95
CA PHE A 422 -1.01 22.06 2.04
C PHE A 422 -0.35 21.31 3.21
N ILE A 423 0.94 21.52 3.45
CA ILE A 423 1.69 20.92 4.56
C ILE A 423 1.15 21.41 5.91
N GLU A 424 0.90 22.71 6.01
CA GLU A 424 0.37 23.39 7.21
C GLU A 424 -1.15 23.23 7.38
N ARG A 425 -1.83 22.65 6.38
CA ARG A 425 -3.29 22.37 6.36
C ARG A 425 -4.16 23.62 6.50
N THR A 426 -3.73 24.74 5.90
CA THR A 426 -4.47 26.02 5.90
C THR A 426 -5.41 26.19 4.69
N ILE A 427 -5.42 25.20 3.80
CA ILE A 427 -6.32 25.12 2.64
C ILE A 427 -7.59 24.38 3.06
N ASP A 428 -8.73 25.01 2.82
CA ASP A 428 -10.03 24.40 3.03
C ASP A 428 -10.45 23.65 1.76
N LYS A 429 -10.86 22.40 1.95
CA LYS A 429 -11.36 21.54 0.89
C LYS A 429 -12.67 20.95 1.35
N ARG A 430 -13.70 21.05 0.52
CA ARG A 430 -14.98 20.39 0.71
C ARG A 430 -15.36 19.67 -0.58
N TYR A 431 -15.78 18.43 -0.41
CA TYR A 431 -16.23 17.55 -1.48
C TYR A 431 -17.69 17.19 -1.26
N VAL A 432 -18.40 16.92 -2.34
CA VAL A 432 -19.72 16.28 -2.31
C VAL A 432 -19.61 14.88 -2.87
N ALA A 433 -20.29 13.93 -2.23
CA ALA A 433 -20.36 12.55 -2.67
C ALA A 433 -21.77 11.97 -2.53
N LEU A 434 -22.14 11.05 -3.43
CA LEU A 434 -23.28 10.15 -3.23
C LEU A 434 -22.77 8.77 -2.82
N VAL A 435 -23.26 8.24 -1.71
CA VAL A 435 -22.94 6.88 -1.25
C VAL A 435 -24.15 5.97 -1.34
N ASN A 436 -23.92 4.69 -1.63
CA ASN A 436 -24.97 3.67 -1.67
C ASN A 436 -25.27 3.17 -0.25
N GLY A 437 -26.42 3.58 0.28
CA GLY A 437 -26.93 3.26 1.60
C GLY A 437 -27.38 4.50 2.39
N ASN A 438 -28.05 4.27 3.52
CA ASN A 438 -28.49 5.30 4.46
C ASN A 438 -27.50 5.46 5.61
N VAL A 439 -26.70 6.52 5.59
CA VAL A 439 -25.77 6.83 6.70
C VAL A 439 -26.59 7.20 7.93
N ALA A 440 -26.39 6.47 9.02
CA ALA A 440 -27.21 6.58 10.23
C ALA A 440 -27.08 7.95 10.90
N GLU A 441 -25.84 8.38 11.17
CA GLU A 441 -25.56 9.66 11.83
C GLU A 441 -25.59 10.84 10.85
N ASP A 442 -25.87 12.05 11.35
CA ASP A 442 -25.92 13.28 10.53
C ASP A 442 -24.53 13.88 10.26
N SER A 443 -23.54 13.56 11.07
CA SER A 443 -22.15 13.97 10.88
C SER A 443 -21.20 13.07 11.64
N GLY A 444 -19.91 13.14 11.31
CA GLY A 444 -18.91 12.35 12.02
C GLY A 444 -17.47 12.55 11.56
N VAL A 445 -16.60 11.69 12.09
CA VAL A 445 -15.17 11.69 11.83
C VAL A 445 -14.71 10.28 11.52
N ILE A 446 -13.85 10.15 10.51
CA ILE A 446 -13.21 8.88 10.13
C ILE A 446 -11.70 9.06 10.23
N ASP A 447 -11.07 8.31 11.13
CA ASP A 447 -9.62 8.29 11.36
C ASP A 447 -9.08 6.88 11.12
N LEU A 448 -8.77 6.59 9.87
CA LEU A 448 -8.27 5.28 9.44
C LEU A 448 -6.95 5.49 8.69
N PRO A 449 -5.81 4.96 9.16
CA PRO A 449 -4.52 5.12 8.50
C PRO A 449 -4.46 4.31 7.19
N LEU A 450 -3.94 4.93 6.13
CA LEU A 450 -4.00 4.38 4.76
C LEU A 450 -2.61 4.10 4.18
N VAL A 451 -2.51 3.02 3.41
CA VAL A 451 -1.32 2.63 2.64
C VAL A 451 -1.73 2.09 1.27
N LEU A 452 -0.81 2.15 0.29
CA LEU A 452 -0.98 1.47 -0.99
C LEU A 452 -1.13 -0.04 -0.76
N ASP A 453 -2.13 -0.64 -1.40
CA ASP A 453 -2.21 -2.09 -1.54
C ASP A 453 -1.25 -2.50 -2.66
N PHE A 454 -0.11 -3.08 -2.29
CA PHE A 454 0.90 -3.50 -3.25
C PHE A 454 0.44 -4.68 -4.11
N ASP A 455 -0.54 -5.45 -3.65
CA ASP A 455 -1.07 -6.61 -4.36
C ASP A 455 -2.16 -6.24 -5.38
N ASP A 456 -2.92 -5.19 -5.08
CA ASP A 456 -4.07 -4.74 -5.87
C ASP A 456 -3.94 -3.25 -6.26
N LYS A 457 -2.78 -2.87 -6.82
CA LYS A 457 -2.54 -1.50 -7.29
C LYS A 457 -3.59 -1.09 -8.34
N PRO A 458 -4.11 0.15 -8.32
CA PRO A 458 -3.71 1.30 -7.48
C PRO A 458 -4.53 1.45 -6.18
N ARG A 459 -5.23 0.41 -5.73
CA ARG A 459 -6.07 0.48 -4.52
C ARG A 459 -5.25 0.79 -3.27
N GLN A 460 -5.93 1.36 -2.29
CA GLN A 460 -5.39 1.65 -0.97
C GLN A 460 -6.13 0.79 0.05
N MET A 461 -5.48 0.55 1.18
CA MET A 461 -5.99 -0.30 2.24
C MET A 461 -5.75 0.34 3.62
N VAL A 462 -6.54 -0.07 4.61
CA VAL A 462 -6.38 0.37 6.00
C VAL A 462 -5.25 -0.43 6.65
N CYS A 463 -4.28 0.25 7.26
CA CYS A 463 -3.16 -0.40 7.92
C CYS A 463 -2.66 0.40 9.13
N TYR A 464 -2.85 -0.11 10.34
CA TYR A 464 -2.39 0.56 11.56
C TYR A 464 -0.87 0.50 11.78
N LYS A 465 -0.19 -0.48 11.18
CA LYS A 465 1.27 -0.68 11.37
C LYS A 465 2.11 0.23 10.47
N HIS A 466 1.70 0.40 9.22
CA HIS A 466 2.48 1.10 8.19
C HIS A 466 1.69 2.20 7.47
N GLY A 467 0.39 2.33 7.73
CA GLY A 467 -0.46 3.33 7.11
C GLY A 467 -0.16 4.74 7.61
N LYS A 468 -0.29 5.70 6.71
CA LYS A 468 -0.14 7.11 7.05
C LYS A 468 -1.43 7.60 7.73
N PRO A 469 -1.35 8.36 8.83
CA PRO A 469 -2.52 8.95 9.47
C PRO A 469 -3.37 9.73 8.46
N SER A 470 -4.68 9.46 8.47
CA SER A 470 -5.65 10.00 7.52
C SER A 470 -6.97 10.28 8.23
N LEU A 471 -7.39 11.54 8.18
CA LEU A 471 -8.55 12.08 8.87
C LEU A 471 -9.50 12.76 7.88
N THR A 472 -10.77 12.39 7.94
CA THR A 472 -11.88 12.98 7.17
C THR A 472 -13.02 13.31 8.13
N THR A 473 -13.55 14.52 8.08
CA THR A 473 -14.83 14.86 8.74
C THR A 473 -15.94 14.90 7.69
N TRP A 474 -17.16 14.56 8.04
CA TRP A 474 -18.26 14.45 7.09
C TRP A 474 -19.60 14.89 7.69
N GLN A 475 -20.55 15.25 6.82
CA GLN A 475 -21.90 15.66 7.18
C GLN A 475 -22.90 15.19 6.12
N VAL A 476 -24.07 14.74 6.53
CA VAL A 476 -25.18 14.41 5.63
C VAL A 476 -25.88 15.69 5.19
N LEU A 477 -26.08 15.80 3.87
CA LEU A 477 -26.93 16.83 3.27
C LEU A 477 -28.34 16.32 3.04
N GLU A 478 -28.47 15.10 2.51
CA GLU A 478 -29.75 14.54 2.11
C GLU A 478 -29.71 13.00 2.17
N ARG A 479 -30.86 12.39 2.48
CA ARG A 479 -31.07 10.93 2.39
C ARG A 479 -32.31 10.68 1.52
N ASN A 480 -32.16 9.91 0.45
CA ASN A 480 -33.24 9.61 -0.47
C ASN A 480 -33.03 8.22 -1.11
N ASN A 481 -34.07 7.37 -1.11
CA ASN A 481 -34.08 6.08 -1.83
C ASN A 481 -32.81 5.21 -1.64
N ASN A 482 -32.36 5.04 -0.38
CA ASN A 482 -31.15 4.28 -0.04
C ASN A 482 -29.85 4.90 -0.62
N ILE A 483 -29.86 6.19 -0.90
CA ILE A 483 -28.69 6.98 -1.29
C ILE A 483 -28.55 8.12 -0.27
N THR A 484 -27.31 8.36 0.18
CA THR A 484 -27.01 9.50 1.04
C THR A 484 -26.08 10.46 0.31
N ARG A 485 -26.45 11.75 0.27
CA ARG A 485 -25.60 12.84 -0.21
C ARG A 485 -24.81 13.40 0.97
N LEU A 486 -23.49 13.40 0.84
CA LEU A 486 -22.55 13.78 1.89
C LEU A 486 -21.71 14.97 1.48
N GLN A 487 -21.40 15.83 2.44
CA GLN A 487 -20.21 16.67 2.40
C GLN A 487 -19.05 15.98 3.12
N LEU A 488 -17.88 16.02 2.48
CA LEU A 488 -16.64 15.43 2.99
C LEU A 488 -15.55 16.50 3.08
N TYR A 489 -14.87 16.55 4.22
CA TYR A 489 -13.84 17.54 4.55
C TYR A 489 -12.53 16.81 4.88
N PRO A 490 -11.68 16.51 3.88
CA PRO A 490 -10.43 15.81 4.10
C PRO A 490 -9.39 16.73 4.78
N LYS A 491 -9.15 16.52 6.08
CA LYS A 491 -8.11 17.24 6.86
C LYS A 491 -6.70 16.83 6.46
N THR A 492 -6.57 15.64 5.89
CA THR A 492 -5.35 15.13 5.25
C THR A 492 -5.60 14.97 3.74
N GLY A 493 -4.65 14.40 2.99
CA GLY A 493 -4.77 14.27 1.53
C GLY A 493 -4.07 13.02 1.03
N ARG A 494 -4.45 11.85 1.53
CA ARG A 494 -3.90 10.57 1.04
C ARG A 494 -4.63 10.13 -0.23
N THR A 495 -3.93 9.36 -1.07
CA THR A 495 -4.50 8.75 -2.27
C THR A 495 -5.80 8.02 -1.90
N HIS A 496 -6.86 8.22 -2.68
CA HIS A 496 -8.17 7.58 -2.50
C HIS A 496 -8.80 7.72 -1.09
N GLN A 497 -8.36 8.69 -0.27
CA GLN A 497 -8.74 8.76 1.15
C GLN A 497 -10.26 8.75 1.37
N LEU A 498 -10.96 9.66 0.71
CA LEU A 498 -12.42 9.79 0.83
C LEU A 498 -13.12 8.50 0.40
N ARG A 499 -12.67 7.91 -0.71
CA ARG A 499 -13.22 6.68 -1.29
C ARG A 499 -13.09 5.49 -0.34
N VAL A 500 -11.91 5.30 0.25
CA VAL A 500 -11.66 4.23 1.25
C VAL A 500 -12.44 4.50 2.53
N HIS A 501 -12.43 5.73 3.04
CA HIS A 501 -13.15 6.08 4.27
C HIS A 501 -14.66 5.87 4.15
N CYS A 502 -15.25 6.17 3.00
CA CYS A 502 -16.65 5.85 2.73
C CYS A 502 -16.87 4.33 2.64
N ALA A 503 -16.07 3.61 1.86
CA ALA A 503 -16.32 2.20 1.56
C ALA A 503 -15.92 1.20 2.68
N HIS A 504 -14.96 1.54 3.53
CA HIS A 504 -14.42 0.62 4.52
C HIS A 504 -15.42 0.34 5.66
N SER A 505 -15.43 -0.89 6.18
CA SER A 505 -16.38 -1.33 7.23
C SER A 505 -16.21 -0.59 8.57
N LEU A 506 -14.98 -0.17 8.89
CA LEU A 506 -14.68 0.71 10.03
C LEU A 506 -14.87 2.22 9.73
N GLY A 507 -15.26 2.55 8.49
CA GLY A 507 -15.58 3.91 8.06
C GLY A 507 -17.09 4.09 7.98
N LEU A 508 -17.62 4.54 6.84
CA LEU A 508 -19.08 4.61 6.64
C LEU A 508 -19.69 3.26 6.24
N ASN A 509 -18.87 2.29 5.82
CA ASN A 509 -19.33 1.04 5.23
C ASN A 509 -20.31 1.24 4.04
N MET A 510 -20.14 2.34 3.31
CA MET A 510 -21.00 2.74 2.20
C MET A 510 -20.13 3.32 1.09
N PRO A 511 -19.81 2.53 0.03
CA PRO A 511 -18.97 3.02 -1.04
C PRO A 511 -19.66 4.14 -1.82
N ILE A 512 -18.84 5.03 -2.38
CA ILE A 512 -19.30 6.08 -3.28
C ILE A 512 -19.86 5.44 -4.55
N ILE A 513 -20.99 5.96 -5.04
CA ILE A 513 -21.65 5.47 -6.24
C ILE A 513 -20.72 5.63 -7.45
N GLY A 514 -20.59 4.57 -8.23
CA GLY A 514 -19.71 4.49 -9.40
C GLY A 514 -18.22 4.35 -9.09
N ASP A 515 -17.86 4.07 -7.83
CA ASP A 515 -16.48 3.76 -7.49
C ASP A 515 -16.07 2.37 -7.99
N THR A 516 -15.38 2.34 -9.13
CA THR A 516 -14.88 1.10 -9.78
C THR A 516 -13.83 0.35 -8.97
N HIS A 517 -13.28 0.95 -7.92
CA HIS A 517 -12.35 0.27 -7.02
C HIS A 517 -13.08 -0.23 -5.79
N TYR A 518 -13.74 0.63 -5.04
CA TYR A 518 -14.22 0.28 -3.70
C TYR A 518 -15.72 -0.03 -3.62
N GLY A 519 -16.44 0.16 -4.72
CA GLY A 519 -17.88 -0.07 -4.83
C GLY A 519 -18.25 -0.77 -6.13
N GLN A 520 -19.43 -0.41 -6.63
CA GLN A 520 -19.96 -0.90 -7.89
C GLN A 520 -19.79 0.16 -8.96
N LYS A 521 -19.45 -0.28 -10.17
CA LYS A 521 -19.34 0.59 -11.34
C LYS A 521 -20.73 1.16 -11.69
N ALA A 522 -20.73 2.41 -12.12
CA ALA A 522 -21.86 3.14 -12.66
C ALA A 522 -21.36 3.95 -13.87
N ASP A 523 -22.13 4.93 -14.30
CA ASP A 523 -21.75 5.90 -15.33
C ASP A 523 -20.50 6.72 -14.96
N ARG A 524 -20.37 7.14 -13.69
CA ARG A 524 -19.19 7.87 -13.17
C ARG A 524 -19.02 7.75 -11.66
N LEU A 525 -17.84 8.10 -11.16
CA LEU A 525 -17.63 8.32 -9.73
C LEU A 525 -18.37 9.60 -9.29
N HIS A 526 -19.28 9.43 -8.33
CA HIS A 526 -20.04 10.51 -7.70
C HIS A 526 -19.25 11.12 -6.54
N LEU A 527 -18.08 11.67 -6.86
CA LEU A 527 -17.23 12.43 -5.96
C LEU A 527 -16.75 13.70 -6.67
N HIS A 528 -17.07 14.85 -6.11
CA HIS A 528 -16.78 16.15 -6.71
C HIS A 528 -16.08 17.07 -5.70
N ALA A 529 -14.95 17.67 -6.07
CA ALA A 529 -14.25 18.70 -5.31
C ALA A 529 -14.99 20.05 -5.46
N GLU A 530 -16.05 20.21 -4.69
CA GLU A 530 -17.04 21.31 -4.82
C GLU A 530 -16.48 22.66 -4.38
N TYR A 531 -15.73 22.71 -3.29
CA TYR A 531 -15.24 23.98 -2.73
C TYR A 531 -13.75 23.91 -2.36
N LEU A 532 -13.04 24.99 -2.68
CA LEU A 532 -11.62 25.17 -2.42
C LEU A 532 -11.34 26.61 -1.97
N ALA A 533 -10.72 26.77 -0.81
CA ALA A 533 -10.28 28.08 -0.33
C ALA A 533 -8.85 28.07 0.20
N PHE A 534 -8.10 29.13 -0.10
CA PHE A 534 -6.68 29.26 0.23
C PHE A 534 -6.27 30.73 0.26
N THR A 535 -5.09 31.01 0.83
CA THR A 535 -4.55 32.37 0.84
C THR A 535 -3.66 32.56 -0.38
N HIS A 536 -3.94 33.57 -1.21
CA HIS A 536 -3.15 33.85 -2.40
C HIS A 536 -1.68 34.17 -2.03
N PRO A 537 -0.66 33.46 -2.57
CA PRO A 537 0.72 33.61 -2.12
C PRO A 537 1.38 34.98 -2.26
N ILE A 538 0.92 35.80 -3.21
CA ILE A 538 1.44 37.16 -3.44
C ILE A 538 0.55 38.22 -2.78
N THR A 539 -0.73 38.30 -3.16
CA THR A 539 -1.66 39.30 -2.62
C THR A 539 -2.08 39.08 -1.17
N LEU A 540 -1.85 37.89 -0.60
CA LEU A 540 -2.24 37.49 0.76
C LEU A 540 -3.75 37.53 1.03
N LYS A 541 -4.58 37.74 0.00
CA LYS A 541 -6.04 37.69 0.13
C LYS A 541 -6.52 36.25 0.23
N ARG A 542 -7.58 36.00 1.00
CA ARG A 542 -8.30 34.73 0.97
C ARG A 542 -9.07 34.65 -0.34
N LEU A 543 -8.86 33.58 -1.10
CA LEU A 543 -9.62 33.26 -2.29
C LEU A 543 -10.48 32.03 -2.03
N GLU A 544 -11.70 32.05 -2.54
CA GLU A 544 -12.70 31.00 -2.37
C GLU A 544 -13.35 30.70 -3.71
N PHE A 545 -13.46 29.41 -4.03
CA PHE A 545 -14.03 28.94 -5.28
C PHE A 545 -15.03 27.83 -4.98
N GLU A 546 -16.15 27.86 -5.66
CA GLU A 546 -17.20 26.85 -5.57
C GLU A 546 -17.72 26.51 -6.96
N VAL A 547 -17.84 25.21 -7.24
CA VAL A 547 -18.45 24.67 -8.46
C VAL A 547 -19.37 23.54 -8.02
N ALA A 548 -20.66 23.67 -8.33
CA ALA A 548 -21.65 22.66 -7.97
C ALA A 548 -21.35 21.32 -8.66
N ALA A 549 -21.60 20.22 -7.94
CA ALA A 549 -21.58 18.90 -8.53
C ALA A 549 -22.70 18.76 -9.59
N ASP A 550 -22.45 17.95 -10.62
CA ASP A 550 -23.39 17.65 -11.69
C ASP A 550 -24.37 16.51 -11.35
N PHE A 551 -24.45 16.15 -10.06
CA PHE A 551 -25.24 15.04 -9.52
C PHE A 551 -25.84 15.34 -8.14
#